data_AF-R9P670-F1
#
_entry.id   AF-R9P670-F1
#
_cell.length_a   1.000
_cell.length_b   1.000
_cell.length_c   1.000
_cell.angle_alpha   90.00
_cell.angle_beta   90.00
_cell.angle_gamma   90.00
#
_symmetry.space_group_name_H-M   'P 1'
#
loop_
_entity.id
_entity.type
_entity.pdbx_description
1 polymer ?
#
loop_
_entity_poly.entity_id
_entity_poly.type
_entity_poly.pdbx_seq_one_letter_code
_entity_poly.pdbx_strand_id
1 'polypeptide(L)'
;MKVAPSSSAVSSLKALQAKVFGTSYNPTNARTGAKYLRARLQGPSMLSYYPPTVNFRAIEKLAPGLGRLQDVREIQREKDVERKKMLGKGPPKKGKLAGGEEKIHKRLCTDESDFLNDE
;
A
#
# COMPACT_ATOMS: atom_id res chain seq x y z
N MET A 1 7.34 70.01 -1.48
CA MET A 1 6.89 69.13 -0.37
C MET A 1 6.27 67.87 -0.98
N LYS A 2 6.65 66.67 -0.53
CA LYS A 2 6.00 65.42 -0.96
C LYS A 2 4.72 65.25 -0.14
N VAL A 3 3.56 65.28 -0.80
CA VAL A 3 2.26 65.07 -0.16
C VAL A 3 1.89 63.58 -0.28
N ALA A 4 1.32 63.02 0.77
CA ALA A 4 0.86 61.62 0.75
C ALA A 4 -0.31 61.45 -0.24
N PRO A 5 -0.38 60.33 -0.98
CA PRO A 5 -1.45 60.09 -1.93
C PRO A 5 -2.81 59.92 -1.22
N SER A 6 -3.90 60.26 -1.91
CA SER A 6 -5.25 60.07 -1.39
C SER A 6 -5.61 58.58 -1.29
N SER A 7 -6.44 58.23 -0.31
CA SER A 7 -6.92 56.86 -0.12
C SER A 7 -7.66 56.31 -1.36
N SER A 8 -8.45 57.15 -2.03
CA SER A 8 -9.17 56.77 -3.25
C SER A 8 -8.23 56.47 -4.42
N ALA A 9 -7.16 57.25 -4.60
CA ALA A 9 -6.15 57.02 -5.63
C ALA A 9 -5.37 55.72 -5.39
N VAL A 10 -5.08 55.38 -4.13
CA VAL A 10 -4.42 54.11 -3.78
C VAL A 10 -5.34 52.92 -4.04
N SER A 11 -6.64 53.04 -3.74
CA SER A 11 -7.65 52.01 -3.99
C SER A 11 -7.83 51.71 -5.48
N SER A 12 -7.95 52.75 -6.31
CA SER A 12 -8.08 52.60 -7.77
C SER A 12 -6.84 52.00 -8.41
N LEU A 13 -5.65 52.38 -7.95
CA LEU A 13 -4.39 51.78 -8.40
C LEU A 13 -4.33 50.28 -8.07
N LYS A 14 -4.71 49.87 -6.85
CA LYS A 14 -4.77 48.45 -6.47
C LYS A 14 -5.77 47.66 -7.32
N ALA A 15 -6.93 48.24 -7.63
CA ALA A 15 -7.90 47.61 -8.52
C ALA A 15 -7.34 47.44 -9.94
N LEU A 16 -6.65 48.45 -10.47
CA LEU A 16 -6.00 48.39 -11.79
C LEU A 16 -4.87 47.35 -11.80
N GLN A 17 -4.03 47.33 -10.76
CA GLN A 17 -2.97 46.33 -10.59
C GLN A 17 -3.55 44.91 -10.63
N ALA A 18 -4.62 44.66 -9.88
CA ALA A 18 -5.27 43.36 -9.85
C ALA A 18 -5.80 42.95 -11.24
N LYS A 19 -6.36 43.90 -12.00
CA LYS A 19 -6.81 43.70 -13.39
C LYS A 19 -5.66 43.37 -14.34
N VAL A 20 -4.53 44.07 -14.23
CA VAL A 20 -3.34 43.86 -15.08
C VAL A 20 -2.71 42.49 -14.82
N PHE A 21 -2.59 42.09 -13.55
CA PHE A 21 -1.90 40.85 -13.17
C PHE A 21 -2.83 39.64 -12.99
N GLY A 22 -4.13 39.77 -13.30
CA GLY A 22 -5.10 38.71 -13.10
C GLY A 22 -5.23 38.23 -11.65
N THR A 23 -4.97 39.11 -10.67
CA THR A 23 -5.12 38.79 -9.25
C THR A 23 -6.49 39.24 -8.73
N SER A 24 -6.90 38.70 -7.58
CA SER A 24 -8.21 39.03 -6.99
C SER A 24 -8.12 40.28 -6.13
N TYR A 25 -8.98 41.27 -6.40
CA TYR A 25 -9.12 42.50 -5.61
C TYR A 25 -10.23 42.35 -4.56
N ASN A 26 -9.93 42.56 -3.27
CA ASN A 26 -10.87 42.42 -2.15
C ASN A 26 -10.87 43.66 -1.24
N PRO A 27 -11.64 44.72 -1.58
CA PRO A 27 -11.68 45.96 -0.80
C PRO A 27 -12.45 45.84 0.53
N THR A 28 -13.36 44.87 0.64
CA THR A 28 -14.23 44.67 1.82
C THR A 28 -13.63 43.70 2.84
N ASN A 29 -12.46 43.11 2.56
CA ASN A 29 -11.82 42.07 3.36
C ASN A 29 -12.73 40.85 3.61
N ALA A 30 -13.62 40.54 2.67
CA ALA A 30 -14.52 39.39 2.77
C ALA A 30 -13.76 38.06 2.73
N ARG A 31 -14.28 37.02 3.42
CA ARG A 31 -13.71 35.67 3.43
C ARG A 31 -14.14 34.89 2.18
N THR A 32 -13.43 35.07 1.08
CA THR A 32 -13.76 34.47 -0.23
C THR A 32 -13.31 33.01 -0.40
N GLY A 33 -12.60 32.42 0.56
CA GLY A 33 -12.09 31.04 0.46
C GLY A 33 -10.90 30.84 -0.47
N ALA A 34 -10.39 31.91 -1.11
CA ALA A 34 -9.26 31.83 -2.04
C ALA A 34 -7.95 31.29 -1.43
N LYS A 35 -7.83 31.25 -0.08
CA LYS A 35 -6.75 30.55 0.63
C LYS A 35 -6.70 29.06 0.27
N TYR A 36 -7.86 28.41 0.23
CA TYR A 36 -7.95 26.97 -0.04
C TYR A 36 -7.74 26.66 -1.52
N LEU A 37 -8.22 27.52 -2.42
CA LEU A 37 -8.02 27.35 -3.86
C LEU A 37 -6.58 27.60 -4.31
N ARG A 38 -5.85 28.50 -3.64
CA ARG A 38 -4.42 28.73 -3.90
C ARG A 38 -3.52 27.62 -3.36
N ALA A 39 -4.02 26.80 -2.44
CA ALA A 39 -3.24 25.70 -1.92
C ALA A 39 -3.01 24.66 -3.03
N ARG A 40 -1.74 24.34 -3.31
CA ARG A 40 -1.40 23.28 -4.27
C ARG A 40 -1.94 21.94 -3.81
N LEU A 41 -2.43 21.12 -4.75
CA LEU A 41 -2.89 19.77 -4.46
C LEU A 41 -1.70 18.89 -4.02
N GLN A 42 -1.84 18.21 -2.89
CA GLN A 42 -0.79 17.34 -2.34
C GLN A 42 -0.97 15.85 -2.69
N GLY A 43 -2.12 15.48 -3.29
CA GLY A 43 -2.50 14.10 -3.55
C GLY A 43 -1.40 13.24 -4.20
N PRO A 44 -0.75 13.68 -5.31
CA PRO A 44 0.31 12.92 -5.95
C PRO A 44 1.50 12.65 -5.03
N SER A 45 1.90 13.64 -4.23
CA SER A 45 3.00 13.51 -3.27
C SER A 45 2.66 12.56 -2.12
N MET A 46 1.38 12.46 -1.75
CA MET A 46 0.92 11.53 -0.72
C MET A 46 0.85 10.09 -1.25
N LEU A 47 0.43 9.92 -2.52
CA LEU A 47 0.36 8.61 -3.16
C LEU A 47 1.74 7.97 -3.35
N SER A 48 2.77 8.78 -3.63
CA SER A 48 4.15 8.31 -3.82
C SER A 48 4.90 8.04 -2.51
N TYR A 49 4.23 8.01 -1.35
CA TYR A 49 4.89 7.80 -0.06
C TYR A 49 5.56 6.42 0.06
N TYR A 50 4.87 5.36 -0.37
CA TYR A 50 5.47 4.03 -0.45
C TYR A 50 5.95 3.77 -1.88
N PRO A 51 7.22 3.37 -2.08
CA PRO A 51 7.71 3.02 -3.40
C PRO A 51 6.97 1.78 -3.92
N PRO A 52 6.78 1.65 -5.25
CA PRO A 52 6.17 0.47 -5.82
C PRO A 52 7.03 -0.76 -5.54
N THR A 53 6.42 -1.84 -5.07
CA THR A 53 7.09 -3.10 -4.83
C THR A 53 7.11 -3.95 -6.10
N VAL A 54 8.19 -4.71 -6.29
CA VAL A 54 8.30 -5.64 -7.41
C VAL A 54 7.54 -6.92 -7.10
N ASN A 55 6.65 -7.33 -8.01
CA ASN A 55 5.91 -8.58 -7.91
C ASN A 55 6.55 -9.61 -8.84
N PHE A 56 7.19 -10.66 -8.29
CA PHE A 56 7.86 -11.70 -9.11
C PHE A 56 6.92 -12.36 -10.12
N ARG A 57 5.64 -12.54 -9.76
CA ARG A 57 4.61 -13.07 -10.66
C ARG A 57 4.32 -12.16 -11.85
N ALA A 58 4.46 -10.84 -11.71
CA ALA A 58 4.31 -9.90 -12.81
C ALA A 58 5.52 -9.96 -13.75
N ILE A 59 6.73 -10.15 -13.20
CA ILE A 59 7.96 -10.32 -13.98
C ILE A 59 7.93 -11.62 -14.78
N GLU A 60 7.46 -12.72 -14.18
CA GLU A 60 7.29 -14.02 -14.87
C GLU A 60 6.37 -13.90 -16.10
N LYS A 61 5.31 -13.10 -16.01
CA LYS A 61 4.42 -12.81 -17.16
C LYS A 61 5.11 -11.97 -18.24
N LEU A 62 5.96 -11.03 -17.84
CA LEU A 62 6.65 -10.13 -18.77
C LEU A 62 7.79 -10.82 -19.53
N ALA A 63 8.48 -11.76 -18.88
CA ALA A 63 9.64 -12.45 -19.43
C ALA A 63 9.56 -13.97 -19.16
N PRO A 64 8.78 -14.74 -19.95
CA PRO A 64 8.57 -16.16 -19.71
C PRO A 64 9.84 -17.02 -19.87
N GLY A 65 10.89 -16.50 -20.54
CA GLY A 65 12.16 -17.19 -20.73
C GLY A 65 13.12 -17.14 -19.53
N LEU A 66 12.81 -16.35 -18.50
CA LEU A 66 13.68 -16.18 -17.32
C LEU A 66 13.50 -17.26 -16.24
N GLY A 67 12.53 -18.17 -16.42
CA GLY A 67 12.16 -19.18 -15.43
C GLY A 67 11.34 -18.62 -14.25
N ARG A 68 10.95 -19.50 -13.32
CA ARG A 68 10.20 -19.12 -12.11
C ARG A 68 11.10 -18.40 -11.10
N LEU A 69 10.94 -17.08 -11.01
CA LEU A 69 11.58 -16.27 -9.97
C LEU A 69 10.92 -16.53 -8.62
N GLN A 70 11.71 -16.96 -7.63
CA GLN A 70 11.26 -17.20 -6.25
C GLN A 70 12.10 -16.38 -5.27
N ASP A 71 11.46 -15.85 -4.24
CA ASP A 71 12.17 -15.19 -3.14
C ASP A 71 12.81 -16.25 -2.23
N VAL A 72 14.12 -16.14 -1.97
CA VAL A 72 14.84 -17.00 -1.01
C VAL A 72 14.22 -16.98 0.39
N ARG A 73 13.66 -15.84 0.82
CA ARG A 73 12.97 -15.73 2.11
C ARG A 73 11.69 -16.55 2.13
N GLU A 74 10.97 -16.58 1.02
CA GLU A 74 9.73 -17.35 0.89
C GLU A 74 10.01 -18.85 0.86
N ILE A 75 11.04 -19.29 0.13
CA ILE A 75 11.49 -20.69 0.13
C ILE A 75 11.85 -21.15 1.55
N GLN A 76 12.56 -20.32 2.32
CA GLN A 76 12.90 -20.64 3.71
C GLN A 76 11.65 -20.71 4.59
N ARG A 77 10.70 -19.77 4.41
CA ARG A 77 9.42 -19.77 5.14
C ARG A 77 8.63 -21.04 4.88
N GLU A 78 8.60 -21.53 3.64
CA GLU A 78 7.93 -22.78 3.26
C GLU A 78 8.58 -23.99 3.94
N LYS A 79 9.91 -24.11 3.89
CA LYS A 79 10.66 -25.17 4.59
C LYS A 79 10.42 -25.16 6.10
N ASP A 80 10.36 -23.98 6.71
CA ASP A 80 10.09 -23.84 8.14
C ASP A 80 8.65 -24.26 8.49
N VAL A 81 7.68 -23.98 7.60
CA VAL A 81 6.29 -24.44 7.75
C VAL A 81 6.20 -25.96 7.64
N GLU A 82 6.88 -26.57 6.67
CA GLU A 82 6.93 -28.03 6.51
C GLU A 82 7.51 -28.72 7.75
N ARG A 83 8.64 -28.21 8.25
CA ARG A 83 9.25 -28.70 9.49
C ARG A 83 8.29 -28.62 10.69
N LYS A 84 7.59 -27.49 10.85
CA LYS A 84 6.61 -27.33 11.94
C LYS A 84 5.44 -28.30 11.82
N LYS A 85 4.97 -28.56 10.59
CA LYS A 85 3.91 -29.56 10.34
C LYS A 85 4.38 -30.97 10.71
N MET A 86 5.59 -31.36 10.33
CA MET A 86 6.16 -32.66 10.70
C MET A 86 6.24 -32.85 12.22
N LEU A 87 6.60 -31.79 12.95
CA LEU A 87 6.69 -31.80 14.41
C LEU A 87 5.32 -31.69 15.12
N GLY A 88 4.20 -31.62 14.38
CA GLY A 88 2.87 -31.40 14.96
C GLY A 88 2.66 -29.99 15.55
N LYS A 89 3.61 -29.08 15.35
CA LYS A 89 3.58 -27.66 15.80
C LYS A 89 3.12 -26.71 14.68
N GLY A 90 2.46 -27.26 13.67
CA GLY A 90 1.84 -26.46 12.62
C GLY A 90 0.68 -25.62 13.17
N PRO A 91 0.36 -24.49 12.54
CA PRO A 91 -0.84 -23.74 12.92
C PRO A 91 -2.07 -24.64 12.77
N PRO A 92 -3.04 -24.58 13.71
CA PRO A 92 -4.28 -25.35 13.61
C PRO A 92 -5.08 -24.89 12.39
N LYS A 93 -6.00 -25.74 11.93
CA LYS A 93 -6.88 -25.41 10.82
C LYS A 93 -7.75 -24.20 11.18
N LYS A 94 -7.67 -23.12 10.39
CA LYS A 94 -8.45 -21.89 10.60
C LYS A 94 -9.93 -22.22 10.77
N GLY A 95 -10.56 -21.67 11.80
CA GLY A 95 -11.97 -21.90 12.14
C GLY A 95 -12.22 -23.09 13.09
N LYS A 96 -11.19 -23.88 13.44
CA LYS A 96 -11.28 -24.84 14.54
C LYS A 96 -10.63 -24.22 15.78
N LEU A 97 -11.44 -23.91 16.78
CA LEU A 97 -10.96 -23.47 18.09
C LEU A 97 -10.15 -24.62 18.72
N ALA A 98 -9.17 -24.27 19.55
CA ALA A 98 -8.29 -25.19 20.25
C ALA A 98 -9.00 -26.16 21.24
N GLY A 99 -10.34 -26.13 21.32
CA GLY A 99 -11.18 -27.02 22.12
C GLY A 99 -12.20 -27.83 21.32
N GLY A 100 -12.07 -27.93 20.00
CA GLY A 100 -12.90 -28.83 19.18
C GLY A 100 -12.26 -30.21 19.08
N GLU A 101 -12.72 -31.16 19.89
CA GLU A 101 -12.34 -32.56 19.82
C GLU A 101 -12.64 -33.14 18.44
N GLU A 102 -11.63 -33.27 17.59
CA GLU A 102 -11.71 -34.19 16.45
C GLU A 102 -10.98 -35.47 16.82
N LYS A 103 -11.79 -36.47 17.19
CA LYS A 103 -11.38 -37.87 17.34
C LYS A 103 -10.64 -38.28 16.08
N ILE A 104 -9.31 -38.30 16.16
CA ILE A 104 -8.46 -38.93 15.15
C ILE A 104 -8.78 -40.43 15.25
N HIS A 105 -9.47 -40.95 14.24
CA HIS A 105 -9.56 -42.39 14.04
C HIS A 105 -8.12 -42.89 13.96
N LYS A 106 -7.65 -43.57 15.01
CA LYS A 106 -6.39 -44.31 14.97
C LYS A 106 -6.51 -45.25 13.77
N ARG A 107 -5.81 -44.93 12.68
CA ARG A 107 -5.40 -45.97 11.74
C ARG A 107 -4.29 -46.70 12.49
N LEU A 108 -4.72 -47.74 13.20
CA LEU A 108 -3.85 -48.76 13.76
C LEU A 108 -2.90 -49.25 12.65
N CYS A 109 -1.69 -49.64 13.03
CA CYS A 109 -0.76 -50.42 12.22
C CYS A 109 -1.50 -51.29 11.20
N THR A 110 -1.23 -51.07 9.93
CA THR A 110 -1.30 -52.15 8.94
C THR A 110 0.13 -52.65 8.80
N ASP A 111 0.41 -53.65 9.64
CA ASP A 111 1.20 -54.86 9.41
C ASP A 111 2.38 -54.81 8.42
N GLU A 112 3.53 -55.22 8.95
CA GLU A 112 4.67 -55.71 8.19
C GLU A 112 4.32 -56.96 7.36
N SER A 113 3.72 -56.80 6.18
CA SER A 113 3.56 -57.93 5.26
C SER A 113 3.53 -57.60 3.77
N ASP A 114 4.04 -56.44 3.32
CA ASP A 114 4.12 -56.10 1.88
C ASP A 114 5.57 -55.89 1.38
N PHE A 115 6.57 -56.35 2.13
CA PHE A 115 7.93 -56.55 1.64
C PHE A 115 8.13 -58.04 1.33
N LEU A 116 7.66 -58.50 0.17
CA LEU A 116 8.16 -59.67 -0.57
C LEU A 116 7.28 -59.84 -1.81
N ASN A 117 7.78 -59.39 -2.96
CA ASN A 117 7.72 -60.05 -4.26
C ASN A 117 8.22 -59.07 -5.34
N ASP A 118 9.54 -59.09 -5.56
CA ASP A 118 10.17 -58.69 -6.81
C ASP A 118 11.21 -59.79 -7.13
N GLU A 119 10.75 -60.85 -7.81
CA GLU A 119 11.54 -61.61 -8.79
C GLU A 119 11.06 -61.22 -10.18
#